data_AF-A0A0G2A780-F1
#
_entry.id   AF-A0A0G2A780-F1
#
_cell.length_a   1.000
_cell.length_b   1.000
_cell.length_c   1.000
_cell.angle_alpha   90.00
_cell.angle_beta   90.00
_cell.angle_gamma   90.00
#
_symmetry.space_group_name_H-M   'P 1'
#
loop_
_entity.id
_entity.type
_entity.pdbx_description
1 polymer ?
#
loop_
_entity_poly.entity_id
_entity_poly.type
_entity_poly.pdbx_seq_one_letter_code
_entity_poly.pdbx_strand_id
1 'polypeptide(L)'
;MPRRLGRVVTGFTLIELIVVIAIIGLLSSIVLTSLTRARQKARDARRVADIRQIRNALELFATSNNGEYADTIAVLASDKFMPVEPKDPSTAASYPYDNYTDSTRGACVVASGT
;
A
#
# COMPACT_ATOMS: atom_id res chain seq x y z
N MET A 1 -46.32 36.88 42.53
CA MET A 1 -46.82 36.63 41.17
C MET A 1 -45.75 35.88 40.37
N PRO A 2 -46.02 34.71 39.77
CA PRO A 2 -45.01 33.97 39.02
C PRO A 2 -45.04 34.36 37.53
N ARG A 3 -43.91 34.83 36.99
CA ARG A 3 -43.74 35.04 35.53
C ARG A 3 -43.34 33.71 34.89
N ARG A 4 -44.23 33.13 34.09
CA ARG A 4 -43.92 31.96 33.24
C ARG A 4 -42.97 32.41 32.12
N LEU A 5 -41.72 31.94 32.13
CA LEU A 5 -40.82 32.07 30.99
C LEU A 5 -41.26 31.11 29.89
N GLY A 6 -41.71 31.65 28.76
CA GLY A 6 -42.01 30.90 27.54
C GLY A 6 -40.71 30.34 26.94
N ARG A 7 -40.71 29.04 26.63
CA ARG A 7 -39.60 28.36 25.96
C ARG A 7 -39.51 28.83 24.52
N VAL A 8 -38.43 29.52 24.15
CA VAL A 8 -38.13 29.86 22.76
C VAL A 8 -37.68 28.59 22.06
N VAL A 9 -38.48 28.10 21.10
CA VAL A 9 -38.08 27.03 20.19
C VAL A 9 -37.45 27.71 18.97
N THR A 10 -36.13 27.62 18.85
CA THR A 10 -35.40 28.04 17.66
C THR A 10 -35.51 26.94 16.61
N GLY A 11 -36.18 27.22 15.49
CA GLY A 11 -36.29 26.32 14.35
C GLY A 11 -35.11 26.49 13.39
N PHE A 12 -34.60 25.37 12.86
CA PHE A 12 -33.60 25.37 11.79
C PHE A 12 -34.23 25.83 10.47
N THR A 13 -33.53 26.68 9.71
CA THR A 13 -34.02 27.10 8.39
C THR A 13 -33.66 26.07 7.32
N LEU A 14 -34.53 25.91 6.31
CA LEU A 14 -34.22 25.01 5.17
C LEU A 14 -32.98 25.47 4.39
N ILE A 15 -32.74 26.78 4.34
CA ILE A 15 -31.57 27.36 3.68
C ILE A 15 -30.26 27.04 4.42
N GLU A 16 -30.27 27.01 5.75
CA GLU A 16 -29.11 26.56 6.53
C GLU A 16 -28.75 25.12 6.19
N LEU A 17 -29.73 24.23 6.11
CA LEU A 17 -29.46 22.82 5.81
C LEU A 17 -28.91 22.65 4.37
N ILE A 18 -29.48 23.38 3.41
CA ILE A 18 -29.10 23.26 2.00
C ILE A 18 -27.68 23.77 1.74
N VAL A 19 -27.27 24.87 2.39
CA VAL A 19 -25.89 25.39 2.23
C VAL A 19 -24.87 24.41 2.83
N VAL A 20 -25.19 23.76 3.94
CA VAL A 20 -24.29 22.79 4.60
C VAL A 20 -24.02 21.59 3.71
N ILE A 21 -25.05 20.96 3.15
CA ILE A 21 -24.87 19.81 2.27
C ILE A 21 -24.15 20.20 0.96
N ALA A 22 -24.36 21.42 0.47
CA ALA A 22 -23.65 21.95 -0.70
C ALA A 22 -22.13 22.05 -0.43
N ILE A 23 -21.73 22.57 0.73
CA ILE A 23 -20.32 22.68 1.11
C ILE A 23 -19.70 21.29 1.36
N ILE A 24 -20.42 20.38 2.03
CA ILE A 24 -19.95 19.00 2.24
C ILE A 24 -19.75 18.29 0.89
N GLY A 25 -20.66 18.47 -0.07
CA GLY A 25 -20.53 17.94 -1.43
C GLY A 25 -19.27 18.46 -2.13
N LEU A 26 -19.00 19.76 -2.05
CA LEU A 26 -17.80 20.37 -2.62
C LEU A 26 -16.52 19.79 -1.99
N LEU A 27 -16.42 19.78 -0.67
CA LEU A 27 -15.24 19.29 0.05
C LEU A 27 -15.00 17.79 -0.17
N SER A 28 -16.07 16.99 -0.19
CA SER A 28 -15.96 15.52 -0.37
C SER A 28 -15.39 15.14 -1.73
N SER A 29 -15.69 15.90 -2.79
CA SER A 29 -15.15 15.66 -4.13
C SER A 29 -13.61 15.76 -4.18
N ILE A 30 -13.03 16.75 -3.51
CA ILE A 30 -11.58 16.99 -3.47
C ILE A 30 -10.90 15.86 -2.68
N VAL A 31 -11.47 15.47 -1.54
CA VAL A 31 -10.94 14.40 -0.67
C VAL A 31 -10.87 13.06 -1.39
N LEU A 32 -11.86 12.73 -2.23
CA LEU A 32 -11.85 11.45 -2.94
C LEU A 32 -10.68 11.36 -3.94
N THR A 33 -10.39 12.44 -4.66
CA THR A 33 -9.27 12.46 -5.63
C THR A 33 -7.91 12.36 -4.95
N SER A 34 -7.75 12.96 -3.76
CA SER A 34 -6.49 12.88 -3.00
C SER A 34 -6.30 11.50 -2.38
N LEU A 35 -7.37 10.85 -1.92
CA LEU A 35 -7.33 9.50 -1.36
C LEU A 35 -6.89 8.45 -2.38
N THR A 36 -7.37 8.54 -3.63
CA THR A 36 -6.96 7.60 -4.70
C THR A 36 -5.46 7.67 -4.97
N ARG A 37 -4.89 8.89 -5.03
CA ARG A 37 -3.44 9.10 -5.19
C ARG A 37 -2.65 8.61 -3.98
N ALA A 38 -3.13 8.87 -2.77
CA ALA A 38 -2.50 8.40 -1.55
C ALA A 38 -2.44 6.86 -1.50
N ARG A 39 -3.51 6.17 -1.92
CA ARG A 39 -3.56 4.71 -2.03
C ARG A 39 -2.58 4.17 -3.07
N GLN A 40 -2.46 4.82 -4.23
CA GLN A 40 -1.45 4.45 -5.25
C GLN A 40 -0.04 4.55 -4.67
N LYS A 41 0.31 5.70 -4.08
CA LYS A 41 1.62 5.92 -3.46
C LYS A 41 1.93 4.92 -2.34
N ALA A 42 0.92 4.54 -1.54
CA ALA A 42 1.09 3.53 -0.50
C ALA A 42 1.40 2.15 -1.08
N ARG A 43 0.76 1.75 -2.19
CA ARG A 43 1.07 0.50 -2.89
C ARG A 43 2.48 0.52 -3.46
N ASP A 44 2.91 1.61 -4.07
CA ASP A 44 4.26 1.73 -4.62
C ASP A 44 5.33 1.70 -3.52
N ALA A 45 5.09 2.40 -2.41
CA ALA A 45 5.96 2.34 -1.24
C ALA A 45 6.08 0.90 -0.69
N ARG A 46 4.96 0.15 -0.69
CA ARG A 46 4.95 -1.26 -0.29
C ARG A 46 5.75 -2.13 -1.27
N ARG A 47 5.54 -1.99 -2.58
CA ARG A 47 6.30 -2.70 -3.62
C ARG A 47 7.81 -2.49 -3.48
N VAL A 48 8.23 -1.24 -3.23
CA VAL A 48 9.65 -0.91 -3.01
C VAL A 48 10.20 -1.57 -1.75
N ALA A 49 9.44 -1.58 -0.65
CA ALA A 49 9.84 -2.26 0.58
C ALA A 49 9.96 -3.78 0.39
N ASP A 50 9.00 -4.38 -0.32
CA ASP A 50 8.99 -5.81 -0.64
C ASP A 50 10.21 -6.23 -1.47
N ILE A 51 10.54 -5.48 -2.54
CA ILE A 51 11.73 -5.76 -3.37
C ILE A 51 13.02 -5.65 -2.55
N ARG A 52 13.12 -4.64 -1.66
CA ARG A 52 14.28 -4.51 -0.76
C ARG A 52 14.39 -5.71 0.18
N GLN A 53 13.26 -6.22 0.68
CA GLN A 53 13.26 -7.41 1.53
C GLN A 53 13.74 -8.65 0.76
N ILE A 54 13.27 -8.85 -0.47
CA ILE A 54 13.70 -9.97 -1.32
C ILE A 54 15.19 -9.84 -1.66
N ARG A 55 15.66 -8.64 -2.03
CA ARG A 55 17.08 -8.37 -2.27
C ARG A 55 17.96 -8.76 -1.08
N ASN A 56 17.59 -8.33 0.12
CA ASN A 56 18.36 -8.67 1.32
C ASN A 56 18.38 -10.18 1.57
N ALA A 57 17.26 -10.87 1.32
CA ALA A 57 17.19 -12.33 1.43
C ALA A 57 18.07 -13.03 0.39
N LEU A 58 18.12 -12.53 -0.85
CA LEU A 58 19.00 -13.02 -1.92
C LEU A 58 20.48 -12.83 -1.57
N GLU A 59 20.87 -11.67 -1.06
CA GLU A 59 22.24 -11.40 -0.62
C GLU A 59 22.66 -12.33 0.54
N LEU A 60 21.74 -12.60 1.47
CA LEU A 60 21.97 -13.52 2.59
C LEU A 60 22.07 -14.99 2.13
N PHE A 61 21.22 -15.40 1.18
CA PHE A 61 21.28 -16.73 0.57
C PHE A 61 22.61 -16.91 -0.18
N ALA A 62 23.02 -15.94 -0.99
CA ALA A 62 24.28 -16.00 -1.75
C ALA A 62 25.51 -16.08 -0.83
N THR A 63 25.49 -15.39 0.31
CA THR A 63 26.55 -15.50 1.31
C THR A 63 26.67 -16.92 1.87
N SER A 64 25.54 -17.61 2.03
CA SER A 64 25.49 -18.99 2.54
C SER A 64 25.78 -20.06 1.47
N ASN A 65 25.55 -19.74 0.20
CA ASN A 65 25.62 -20.68 -0.93
C ASN A 65 26.72 -20.31 -1.94
N ASN A 66 27.94 -20.04 -1.47
CA ASN A 66 29.12 -19.84 -2.34
C ASN A 66 28.95 -18.77 -3.45
N GLY A 67 28.17 -17.72 -3.18
CA GLY A 67 27.86 -16.64 -4.11
C GLY A 67 26.81 -16.97 -5.16
N GLU A 68 26.06 -18.07 -4.99
CA GLU A 68 24.95 -18.44 -5.86
C GLU A 68 23.63 -17.88 -5.35
N TYR A 69 22.86 -17.26 -6.25
CA TYR A 69 21.51 -16.81 -5.95
C TYR A 69 20.51 -17.97 -6.12
N ALA A 70 19.44 -17.96 -5.34
CA ALA A 70 18.41 -18.99 -5.39
C ALA A 70 17.73 -19.07 -6.77
N ASP A 71 17.27 -20.26 -7.18
CA ASP A 71 16.55 -20.43 -8.44
C ASP A 71 15.14 -19.83 -8.42
N THR A 72 14.54 -19.70 -7.24
CA THR A 72 13.20 -19.10 -7.09
C THR A 72 13.10 -18.34 -5.76
N ILE A 73 12.20 -17.34 -5.70
CA ILE A 73 11.92 -16.60 -4.46
C ILE A 73 11.33 -17.53 -3.38
N ALA A 74 10.58 -18.56 -3.78
CA ALA A 74 9.97 -19.51 -2.84
C ALA A 74 11.02 -20.21 -1.95
N VAL A 75 12.21 -20.48 -2.48
CA VAL A 75 13.33 -21.09 -1.74
C VAL A 75 13.83 -20.17 -0.62
N LEU A 76 13.81 -18.85 -0.82
CA LEU A 76 14.24 -17.89 0.20
C LEU A 76 13.30 -17.89 1.43
N ALA A 77 12.01 -18.14 1.19
CA ALA A 77 11.03 -18.27 2.26
C ALA A 77 11.09 -19.64 2.95
N SER A 78 11.31 -20.74 2.20
CA SER A 78 11.44 -22.08 2.78
C SER A 78 12.69 -22.21 3.65
N ASP A 79 13.80 -21.62 3.19
CA ASP A 79 15.10 -21.71 3.85
C ASP A 79 15.28 -20.63 4.94
N LYS A 80 14.20 -19.92 5.28
CA LYS A 80 14.11 -18.95 6.38
C LYS A 80 15.02 -17.72 6.23
N PHE A 81 15.41 -17.38 5.00
CA PHE A 81 16.09 -16.12 4.72
C PHE A 81 15.13 -14.92 4.70
N MET A 82 13.82 -15.19 4.66
CA MET A 82 12.77 -14.20 4.86
C MET A 82 11.54 -14.80 5.58
N PRO A 83 10.78 -14.02 6.37
CA PRO A 83 9.66 -14.53 7.16
C PRO A 83 8.43 -14.93 6.34
N VAL A 84 8.18 -14.27 5.21
CA VAL A 84 7.07 -14.58 4.29
C VAL A 84 7.41 -14.01 2.92
N GLU A 85 7.00 -14.70 1.85
CA GLU A 85 7.13 -14.18 0.48
C GLU A 85 6.19 -12.98 0.28
N PRO A 86 6.72 -11.80 -0.07
CA PRO A 86 5.90 -10.64 -0.39
C PRO A 86 5.15 -10.85 -1.70
N LYS A 87 3.90 -10.40 -1.73
CA LYS A 87 3.03 -10.44 -2.89
C LYS A 87 2.62 -9.03 -3.30
N ASP A 88 2.39 -8.82 -4.59
CA ASP A 88 2.00 -7.53 -5.10
C ASP A 88 0.68 -7.04 -4.46
N PRO A 89 0.60 -5.79 -3.96
CA PRO A 89 -0.57 -5.29 -3.24
C PRO A 89 -1.81 -5.04 -4.12
N SER A 90 -1.70 -5.02 -5.44
CA SER A 90 -2.87 -4.90 -6.35
C SER A 90 -3.40 -6.25 -6.82
N THR A 91 -2.52 -7.23 -7.06
CA THR A 91 -2.89 -8.49 -7.73
C THR A 91 -2.73 -9.72 -6.83
N ALA A 92 -2.08 -9.58 -5.67
CA ALA A 92 -1.65 -10.68 -4.81
C ALA A 92 -0.79 -11.74 -5.54
N ALA A 93 -0.19 -11.37 -6.67
CA ALA A 93 0.73 -12.20 -7.44
C ALA A 93 2.13 -12.15 -6.82
N SER A 94 2.90 -13.22 -6.99
CA SER A 94 4.33 -13.21 -6.67
C SER A 94 5.07 -12.28 -7.63
N TYR A 95 6.15 -11.67 -7.15
CA TYR A 95 6.99 -10.80 -7.97
C TYR A 95 7.76 -11.63 -9.01
N PRO A 96 7.80 -11.20 -10.28
CA PRO A 96 8.66 -11.81 -11.30
C PRO A 96 10.11 -11.85 -10.82
N TYR A 97 10.72 -13.01 -10.99
CA TYR A 97 12.08 -13.30 -10.57
C TYR A 97 12.80 -14.06 -11.66
N ASP A 98 13.94 -13.53 -12.08
CA ASP A 98 14.85 -14.22 -12.97
C ASP A 98 16.22 -14.29 -12.32
N ASN A 99 16.76 -15.50 -12.22
CA ASN A 99 18.15 -15.73 -11.87
C ASN A 99 18.97 -15.94 -13.14
N TYR A 100 20.00 -15.12 -13.33
CA TYR A 100 20.98 -15.33 -14.38
C TYR A 100 22.06 -16.28 -13.86
N THR A 101 21.99 -17.53 -14.34
CA THR A 101 22.98 -18.59 -14.06
C THR A 101 24.16 -18.58 -15.02
N ASP A 102 24.20 -17.65 -15.99
CA ASP A 102 25.33 -17.45 -16.89
C ASP A 102 26.52 -16.76 -16.16
N SER A 103 27.65 -16.66 -16.85
CA SER A 103 28.93 -16.00 -16.54
C SER A 103 28.86 -14.61 -15.88
N THR A 104 27.67 -14.00 -15.80
CA THR A 104 27.36 -12.84 -14.95
C THR A 104 26.37 -13.28 -13.86
N ARG A 105 26.86 -13.91 -12.79
CA ARG A 105 26.04 -14.33 -11.64
C ARG A 105 25.22 -13.13 -11.13
N GLY A 106 23.90 -13.17 -11.30
CA GLY A 106 23.02 -12.08 -10.91
C GLY A 106 21.56 -12.51 -10.81
N ALA A 107 20.76 -11.79 -10.04
CA ALA A 107 19.33 -12.03 -9.90
C ALA A 107 18.58 -10.70 -9.99
N CYS A 108 17.45 -10.69 -10.71
CA CYS A 108 16.58 -9.53 -10.79
C CYS A 108 15.17 -9.86 -10.32
N VAL A 109 14.61 -8.94 -9.52
CA VAL A 109 13.21 -8.94 -9.09
C VAL A 109 12.58 -7.66 -9.60
N VAL A 110 11.42 -7.77 -10.24
CA VAL A 110 10.72 -6.61 -10.82
C VAL A 110 9.38 -6.43 -10.13
N ALA A 111 8.97 -5.18 -9.88
CA ALA A 111 7.59 -4.88 -9.49
C ALA A 111 6.68 -5.05 -10.70
N SER A 112 5.66 -5.90 -10.62
CA SER A 112 4.62 -6.00 -11.64
C SER A 112 3.84 -4.69 -11.71
N GLY A 113 4.14 -3.85 -12.70
CA GLY A 113 3.48 -2.57 -12.90
C GLY A 113 2.12 -2.72 -13.57
N THR A 114 1.05 -2.41 -12.83
CA THR A 114 -0.20 -1.83 -13.36
C THR A 114 -0.60 -0.64 -12.49
#